data_AF-A0AAV9JZR7-F1
#
_entry.id   AF-A0AAV9JZR7-F1
#
_cell.length_a   1.000
_cell.length_b   1.000
_cell.length_c   1.000
_cell.angle_alpha   90.00
_cell.angle_beta   90.00
_cell.angle_gamma   90.00
#
_symmetry.space_group_name_H-M   'P 1'
#
loop_
_entity.id
_entity.type
_entity.pdbx_description
1 polymer ?
#
loop_
_entity_poly.entity_id
_entity_poly.type
_entity_poly.pdbx_seq_one_letter_code
_entity_poly.pdbx_strand_id
1 'polypeptide(L)'
;MLKQLSINVSLIEALEQMPGYAKFMKDLVTKKRAISFEDDNKLQHCSAISTRSLVQKKEDPGDFTIPYTIGLLHFAKALCDLGTSINLMPLSIYKKLGLGDPKPTAMRLLMANRTVKKAIGVLQDVLVKVESFIFSTDFVILDYDVDFEVPIILGRPFLATGCTLVDMEKGQMKF
;
A
#
# COMPACT_ATOMS: atom_id res chain seq x y z
N MET A 1 15.44 62.28 -36.39
CA MET A 1 15.83 60.89 -36.04
C MET A 1 14.83 60.34 -35.03
N LEU A 2 14.04 59.33 -35.41
CA LEU A 2 13.12 58.63 -34.50
C LEU A 2 13.94 57.70 -33.59
N LYS A 3 13.89 57.92 -32.27
CA LYS A 3 14.75 57.23 -31.29
C LYS A 3 14.15 55.95 -30.69
N GLN A 4 12.84 55.74 -30.77
CA GLN A 4 12.18 54.49 -30.38
C GLN A 4 10.73 54.49 -30.86
N LEU A 5 10.26 53.36 -31.40
CA LEU A 5 8.86 53.14 -31.73
C LEU A 5 8.35 51.97 -30.90
N SER A 6 7.37 52.23 -30.04
CA SER A 6 6.73 51.23 -29.18
C SER A 6 5.36 50.90 -29.76
N ILE A 7 5.15 49.65 -30.16
CA ILE A 7 3.87 49.19 -30.69
C ILE A 7 3.27 48.20 -29.68
N ASN A 8 2.07 48.52 -29.19
CA ASN A 8 1.28 47.61 -28.37
C ASN A 8 0.37 46.82 -29.30
N VAL A 9 0.70 45.56 -29.54
CA VAL A 9 -0.15 44.63 -30.27
C VAL A 9 -0.52 43.48 -29.35
N SER A 10 -1.70 42.87 -29.57
CA SER A 10 -2.09 41.73 -28.76
C SER A 10 -1.14 40.56 -29.02
N LEU A 11 -0.84 39.77 -27.97
CA LEU A 11 0.07 38.64 -28.09
C LEU A 11 -0.36 37.66 -29.20
N ILE A 12 -1.66 37.49 -29.41
CA ILE A 12 -2.21 36.60 -30.44
C ILE A 12 -1.88 37.12 -31.84
N GLU A 13 -2.10 38.41 -32.10
CA GLU A 13 -1.76 39.03 -33.39
C GLU A 13 -0.25 38.98 -33.66
N ALA A 14 0.59 39.22 -32.63
CA ALA A 14 2.04 39.10 -32.76
C ALA A 14 2.44 37.67 -33.18
N LEU A 15 1.83 36.66 -32.57
CA LEU A 15 2.14 35.25 -32.82
C LEU A 15 1.62 34.76 -34.18
N GLU A 16 0.50 35.29 -34.68
CA GLU A 16 -0.01 34.98 -36.03
C GLU A 16 0.87 35.57 -37.15
N GLN A 17 1.45 36.75 -36.94
CA GLN A 17 2.34 37.40 -37.91
C GLN A 17 3.73 36.75 -37.98
N MET A 18 4.08 35.86 -37.04
CA MET A 18 5.34 35.13 -37.03
C MET A 18 5.18 33.81 -37.81
N PRO A 19 5.75 33.68 -39.04
CA PRO A 19 5.44 32.56 -39.93
C PRO A 19 5.80 31.20 -39.34
N GLY A 20 6.88 31.14 -38.56
CA GLY A 20 7.33 29.90 -37.89
C GLY A 20 6.37 29.46 -36.77
N TYR A 21 5.82 30.41 -36.02
CA TYR A 21 4.91 30.11 -34.91
C TYR A 21 3.49 29.80 -35.41
N ALA A 22 3.00 30.55 -36.40
CA ALA A 22 1.74 30.26 -37.06
C ALA A 22 1.73 28.84 -37.67
N LYS A 23 2.84 28.43 -38.31
CA LYS A 23 3.01 27.06 -38.82
C LYS A 23 3.00 26.03 -37.69
N PHE A 24 3.73 26.27 -36.61
CA PHE A 24 3.76 25.39 -35.45
C PHE A 24 2.37 25.20 -34.81
N MET A 25 1.62 26.29 -34.61
CA MET A 25 0.26 26.24 -34.06
C MET A 25 -0.70 25.51 -35.00
N LYS A 26 -0.58 25.75 -36.31
CA LYS A 26 -1.37 25.05 -37.32
C LYS A 26 -1.06 23.55 -37.34
N ASP A 27 0.21 23.16 -37.25
CA ASP A 27 0.66 21.77 -37.19
C ASP A 27 0.19 21.09 -35.90
N LEU A 28 0.17 21.80 -34.77
CA LEU A 28 -0.33 21.30 -33.49
C LEU A 28 -1.83 20.99 -33.55
N VAL A 29 -2.62 21.91 -34.11
CA VAL A 29 -4.09 21.76 -34.24
C VAL A 29 -4.44 20.69 -35.28
N THR A 30 -3.71 20.62 -36.40
CA THR A 30 -3.95 19.59 -37.43
C THR A 30 -3.51 18.20 -36.99
N LYS A 31 -2.38 18.04 -36.29
CA LYS A 31 -2.00 16.75 -35.69
C LYS A 31 -3.01 16.27 -34.66
N LYS A 32 -3.60 17.18 -33.87
CA LYS A 32 -4.65 16.83 -32.90
C LYS A 32 -5.97 16.42 -33.56
N ARG A 33 -6.30 16.94 -34.76
CA ARG A 33 -7.51 16.58 -35.53
C ARG A 33 -7.36 15.32 -36.38
N ALA A 34 -6.15 14.93 -36.79
CA ALA A 34 -5.89 13.68 -37.50
C ALA A 34 -6.00 12.44 -36.60
N ILE A 35 -6.15 12.63 -35.28
CA ILE A 35 -6.62 11.61 -34.36
C ILE A 35 -8.15 11.64 -34.44
N SER A 36 -8.71 11.03 -35.49
CA SER A 36 -10.10 10.59 -35.44
C SER A 36 -10.23 9.69 -34.22
N PHE A 37 -11.14 10.03 -33.32
CA PHE A 37 -11.58 9.13 -32.27
C PHE A 37 -12.36 8.00 -32.94
N GLU A 38 -11.65 7.09 -33.60
CA GLU A 38 -12.10 5.72 -33.66
C GLU A 38 -11.76 5.12 -32.30
N ASP A 39 -12.82 4.63 -31.68
CA ASP A 39 -12.85 3.96 -30.39
C ASP A 39 -11.98 2.71 -30.48
N ASP A 40 -10.67 2.85 -30.28
CA ASP A 40 -9.82 1.70 -30.05
C ASP A 40 -8.60 2.04 -29.18
N ASN A 41 -8.51 1.29 -28.09
CA ASN A 41 -7.47 1.32 -27.08
C ASN A 41 -6.07 1.28 -27.69
N LYS A 42 -5.34 2.41 -27.79
CA LYS A 42 -3.89 2.35 -28.02
C LYS A 42 -3.10 3.58 -27.53
N LEU A 43 -2.59 3.39 -26.31
CA LEU A 43 -1.37 3.90 -25.70
C LEU A 43 -0.32 4.47 -26.68
N GLN A 44 0.06 5.75 -26.50
CA GLN A 44 1.19 6.39 -27.20
C GLN A 44 2.46 6.32 -26.34
N HIS A 45 3.52 5.86 -27.00
CA HIS A 45 4.86 5.54 -26.55
C HIS A 45 5.63 6.70 -25.91
N CYS A 46 6.22 6.47 -24.73
CA CYS A 46 7.49 7.10 -24.34
C CYS A 46 8.64 6.26 -24.91
N SER A 47 9.55 6.91 -25.62
CA SER A 47 10.65 6.30 -26.36
C SER A 47 11.82 5.93 -25.45
N ALA A 48 11.74 4.76 -24.80
CA ALA A 48 12.88 3.90 -24.47
C ALA A 48 12.30 2.54 -24.05
N ILE A 49 12.79 1.45 -24.64
CA ILE A 49 12.31 0.05 -24.46
C ILE A 49 11.12 -0.31 -25.37
N SER A 50 11.32 -0.24 -26.68
CA SER A 50 10.49 -0.97 -27.66
C SER A 50 11.23 -2.27 -28.02
N THR A 51 10.96 -3.36 -27.28
CA THR A 51 11.26 -4.79 -27.60
C THR A 51 11.06 -5.75 -26.40
N ARG A 52 10.43 -5.33 -25.30
CA ARG A 52 9.91 -6.28 -24.31
C ARG A 52 8.41 -6.39 -24.50
N SER A 53 7.91 -7.62 -24.63
CA SER A 53 6.49 -7.92 -24.42
C SER A 53 5.99 -7.06 -23.26
N LEU A 54 4.96 -6.24 -23.48
CA LEU A 54 4.45 -5.33 -22.46
C LEU A 54 4.22 -6.12 -21.18
N VAL A 55 4.93 -5.76 -20.10
CA VAL A 55 4.74 -6.42 -18.80
C VAL A 55 3.30 -6.15 -18.38
N GLN A 56 2.49 -7.20 -18.31
CA GLN A 56 1.10 -7.08 -17.89
C GLN A 56 1.05 -6.71 -16.40
N LYS A 57 0.29 -5.66 -16.08
CA LYS A 57 0.00 -5.31 -14.69
C LYS A 57 -0.80 -6.45 -14.07
N LYS A 58 -0.36 -6.96 -12.92
CA LYS A 58 -1.11 -7.94 -12.14
C LYS A 58 -2.11 -7.24 -11.24
N GLU A 59 -3.21 -7.94 -10.97
CA GLU A 59 -4.16 -7.54 -9.94
C GLU A 59 -3.52 -7.65 -8.55
N ASP A 60 -4.11 -6.96 -7.59
CA ASP A 60 -3.69 -7.05 -6.20
C ASP A 60 -4.13 -8.40 -5.62
N PRO A 61 -3.22 -9.23 -5.06
CA PRO A 61 -3.62 -10.47 -4.40
C PRO A 61 -4.45 -10.24 -3.12
N GLY A 62 -4.51 -9.00 -2.61
CA GLY A 62 -5.26 -8.64 -1.42
C GLY A 62 -4.53 -8.99 -0.12
N ASP A 63 -5.29 -9.15 0.96
CA ASP A 63 -4.74 -9.40 2.29
C ASP A 63 -4.24 -10.84 2.44
N PHE A 64 -3.05 -10.98 3.04
CA PHE A 64 -2.51 -12.28 3.41
C PHE A 64 -2.98 -12.65 4.82
N THR A 65 -3.68 -13.78 4.93
CA THR A 65 -4.12 -14.31 6.22
C THR A 65 -3.68 -15.75 6.41
N ILE A 66 -3.41 -16.12 7.67
CA ILE A 66 -3.02 -17.48 8.04
C ILE A 66 -3.85 -18.01 9.22
N PRO A 67 -4.21 -19.30 9.24
CA PRO A 67 -4.75 -19.92 10.43
C PRO A 67 -3.66 -20.05 11.49
N TYR A 68 -4.03 -19.87 12.75
CA TYR A 68 -3.09 -19.93 13.85
C TYR A 68 -3.73 -20.49 15.12
N THR A 69 -2.89 -20.98 16.03
CA THR A 69 -3.33 -21.50 17.33
C THR A 69 -2.48 -20.89 18.43
N ILE A 70 -3.12 -20.43 19.51
CA ILE A 70 -2.46 -19.95 20.74
C ILE A 70 -3.03 -20.73 21.91
N GLY A 71 -2.17 -21.48 22.62
CA GLY A 71 -2.61 -22.42 23.65
C GLY A 71 -3.59 -23.44 23.06
N LEU A 72 -4.82 -23.46 23.59
CA LEU A 72 -5.91 -24.34 23.13
C LEU A 72 -6.87 -23.67 22.14
N LEU A 73 -6.68 -22.38 21.84
CA LEU A 73 -7.59 -21.61 20.99
C LEU A 73 -7.11 -21.64 19.54
N HIS A 74 -7.99 -22.11 18.65
CA HIS A 74 -7.78 -22.11 17.21
C HIS A 74 -8.51 -20.93 16.55
N PHE A 75 -7.82 -20.23 15.66
CA PHE A 75 -8.34 -19.08 14.94
C PHE A 75 -8.09 -19.23 13.45
N ALA A 76 -9.10 -18.87 12.65
CA ALA A 76 -9.08 -19.09 11.21
C ALA A 76 -8.14 -18.15 10.45
N LYS A 77 -7.99 -16.90 10.90
CA LYS A 77 -7.22 -15.87 10.18
C LYS A 77 -6.46 -14.96 11.16
N ALA A 78 -5.16 -14.80 10.95
CA ALA A 78 -4.36 -13.67 11.41
C ALA A 78 -3.93 -12.86 10.21
N LEU A 79 -4.00 -11.53 10.27
CA LEU A 79 -3.49 -10.67 9.22
C LEU A 79 -1.96 -10.66 9.25
N CYS A 80 -1.33 -10.98 8.14
CA CYS A 80 0.12 -10.88 7.98
C CYS A 80 0.46 -9.54 7.32
N ASP A 81 0.93 -8.59 8.11
CA ASP A 81 1.14 -7.20 7.67
C ASP A 81 2.62 -6.81 7.69
N LEU A 82 3.20 -6.68 6.49
CA LEU A 82 4.57 -6.18 6.30
C LEU A 82 4.71 -4.68 6.62
N GLY A 83 3.62 -3.92 6.61
CA GLY A 83 3.56 -2.51 6.98
C GLY A 83 3.70 -2.29 8.48
N THR A 84 3.25 -3.24 9.30
CA THR A 84 3.25 -3.11 10.77
C THR A 84 4.57 -3.55 11.40
N SER A 85 5.09 -2.75 12.34
CA SER A 85 6.38 -2.99 13.02
C SER A 85 6.31 -3.83 14.29
N ILE A 86 5.11 -4.25 14.70
CA ILE A 86 4.81 -4.98 15.94
C ILE A 86 3.73 -6.02 15.67
N ASN A 87 3.56 -7.00 16.55
CA ASN A 87 2.36 -7.82 16.54
C ASN A 87 1.30 -7.20 17.45
N LEU A 88 0.05 -7.20 17.01
CA LEU A 88 -1.08 -6.62 17.74
C LEU A 88 -2.09 -7.70 18.08
N MET A 89 -2.55 -7.67 19.33
CA MET A 89 -3.64 -8.50 19.81
C MET A 89 -4.70 -7.60 20.47
N PRO A 90 -5.97 -7.71 20.10
CA PRO A 90 -7.02 -6.99 20.80
C PRO A 90 -7.21 -7.50 22.21
N LEU A 91 -7.64 -6.61 23.11
CA LEU A 91 -7.96 -6.95 24.50
C LEU A 91 -8.99 -8.09 24.60
N SER A 92 -9.97 -8.14 23.70
CA SER A 92 -11.01 -9.17 23.72
C SER A 92 -10.45 -10.57 23.44
N ILE A 93 -9.44 -10.69 22.57
CA ILE A 93 -8.74 -11.95 22.29
C ILE A 93 -7.84 -12.32 23.45
N TYR A 94 -7.10 -11.34 23.98
CA TYR A 94 -6.29 -11.54 25.18
C TYR A 94 -7.11 -12.08 26.36
N LYS A 95 -8.29 -11.51 26.62
CA LYS A 95 -9.21 -11.98 27.68
C LYS A 95 -9.63 -13.43 27.50
N LYS A 96 -9.79 -13.92 26.26
CA LYS A 96 -10.10 -15.33 25.99
C LYS A 96 -8.97 -16.29 26.37
N LEU A 97 -7.72 -15.80 26.43
CA LEU A 97 -6.57 -16.61 26.85
C LEU A 97 -6.56 -16.89 28.37
N GLY A 98 -7.34 -16.15 29.17
CA GLY A 98 -7.46 -16.39 30.61
C GLY A 98 -6.19 -16.09 31.42
N LEU A 99 -5.29 -15.24 30.90
CA LEU A 99 -3.96 -14.96 31.48
C LEU A 99 -3.96 -13.90 32.59
N GLY A 100 -5.13 -13.51 33.11
CA GLY A 100 -5.27 -12.39 34.05
C GLY A 100 -5.17 -11.04 33.35
N ASP A 101 -4.68 -10.00 34.01
CA ASP A 101 -4.53 -8.66 33.44
C ASP A 101 -3.24 -8.53 32.60
N PRO A 102 -3.27 -7.83 31.44
CA PRO A 102 -2.06 -7.56 30.67
C PRO A 102 -1.04 -6.78 31.50
N LYS A 103 0.25 -7.09 31.35
CA LYS A 103 1.34 -6.30 31.93
C LYS A 103 1.29 -4.87 31.38
N PRO A 104 1.01 -3.84 32.22
CA PRO A 104 0.82 -2.48 31.72
C PRO A 104 2.05 -1.92 31.00
N THR A 105 1.82 -1.03 30.03
CA THR A 105 2.89 -0.35 29.30
C THR A 105 2.60 1.14 29.09
N ALA A 106 3.66 1.95 29.00
CA ALA A 106 3.57 3.35 28.62
C ALA A 106 3.55 3.56 27.08
N MET A 107 3.63 2.47 26.31
CA MET A 107 3.70 2.51 24.85
C MET A 107 2.47 3.19 24.23
N ARG A 108 2.73 4.03 23.23
CA ARG A 108 1.73 4.68 22.38
C ARG A 108 2.01 4.35 20.93
N LEU A 109 0.97 4.09 20.17
CA LEU A 109 1.03 3.65 18.77
C LEU A 109 0.40 4.71 17.88
N LEU A 110 1.12 5.08 16.81
CA LEU A 110 0.59 5.90 15.74
C LEU A 110 -0.08 4.98 14.72
N MET A 111 -1.40 5.09 14.60
CA MET A 111 -2.20 4.30 13.68
C MET A 111 -2.10 4.85 12.25
N ALA A 112 -2.51 4.06 11.25
CA ALA A 112 -2.52 4.49 9.85
C ALA A 112 -3.39 5.73 9.59
N ASN A 113 -4.49 5.89 10.35
CA ASN A 113 -5.34 7.08 10.32
C ASN A 113 -4.74 8.28 11.09
N ARG A 114 -3.45 8.21 11.46
CA ARG A 114 -2.69 9.22 12.20
C ARG A 114 -3.18 9.50 13.63
N THR A 115 -4.11 8.69 14.15
CA THR A 115 -4.50 8.75 15.56
C THR A 115 -3.45 8.08 16.43
N VAL A 116 -3.33 8.53 17.67
CA VAL A 116 -2.43 7.92 18.65
C VAL A 116 -3.25 7.13 19.66
N LYS A 117 -3.02 5.82 19.74
CA LYS A 117 -3.65 4.95 20.72
C LYS A 117 -2.65 4.51 21.79
N LYS A 118 -3.11 4.45 23.04
CA LYS A 118 -2.31 3.91 24.16
C LYS A 118 -2.48 2.39 24.19
N ALA A 119 -1.38 1.65 24.27
CA ALA A 119 -1.45 0.22 24.49
C ALA A 119 -1.88 -0.07 25.94
N ILE A 120 -2.69 -1.12 26.12
CA ILE A 120 -3.10 -1.58 27.46
C ILE A 120 -1.93 -2.28 28.14
N GLY A 121 -1.23 -3.13 27.39
CA GLY A 121 -0.14 -3.92 27.93
C GLY A 121 0.66 -4.61 26.85
N VAL A 122 1.62 -5.42 27.29
CA VAL A 122 2.42 -6.29 26.44
C VAL A 122 2.29 -7.71 26.96
N LEU A 123 2.11 -8.66 26.04
CA LEU A 123 2.16 -10.09 26.31
C LEU A 123 3.41 -10.64 25.63
N GLN A 124 4.32 -11.21 26.41
CA GLN A 124 5.61 -11.68 25.94
C GLN A 124 5.64 -13.20 25.82
N ASP A 125 6.53 -13.72 24.98
CA ASP A 125 6.84 -15.15 24.86
C ASP A 125 5.63 -16.05 24.53
N VAL A 126 4.74 -15.55 23.66
CA VAL A 126 3.56 -16.31 23.22
C VAL A 126 3.96 -17.33 22.17
N LEU A 127 3.64 -18.58 22.44
CA LEU A 127 3.74 -19.65 21.44
C LEU A 127 2.55 -19.59 20.49
N VAL A 128 2.83 -19.25 19.23
CA VAL A 128 1.87 -19.25 18.13
C VAL A 128 2.20 -20.41 17.21
N LYS A 129 1.26 -21.33 17.05
CA LYS A 129 1.36 -22.42 16.09
C LYS A 129 0.72 -22.03 14.76
N VAL A 130 1.49 -22.14 13.68
CA VAL A 130 1.05 -21.95 12.29
C VAL A 130 1.38 -23.23 11.55
N GLU A 131 0.37 -23.90 10.99
CA GLU A 131 0.51 -25.23 10.38
C GLU A 131 1.24 -26.22 11.33
N SER A 132 2.41 -26.72 10.94
CA SER A 132 3.28 -27.60 11.74
C SER A 132 4.32 -26.86 12.58
N PHE A 133 4.48 -25.55 12.41
CA PHE A 133 5.52 -24.74 13.05
C PHE A 133 5.01 -24.05 14.30
N ILE A 134 5.91 -23.83 15.26
CA ILE A 134 5.65 -23.09 16.49
C ILE A 134 6.66 -21.97 16.60
N PHE A 135 6.16 -20.75 16.71
CA PHE A 135 6.97 -19.53 16.84
C PHE A 135 6.70 -18.90 18.20
N SER A 136 7.75 -18.42 18.86
CA SER A 136 7.61 -17.53 20.02
C SER A 136 7.52 -16.08 19.54
N THR A 137 6.57 -15.31 20.07
CA THR A 137 6.43 -13.90 19.71
C THR A 137 5.79 -13.06 20.80
N ASP A 138 6.07 -11.76 20.78
CA ASP A 138 5.48 -10.78 21.68
C ASP A 138 4.32 -10.06 20.99
N PHE A 139 3.28 -9.75 21.76
CA PHE A 139 2.12 -8.97 21.31
C PHE A 139 1.96 -7.69 22.13
N VAL A 140 1.65 -6.61 21.45
CA VAL A 140 1.12 -5.39 22.08
C VAL A 140 -0.40 -5.52 22.17
N ILE A 141 -0.94 -5.33 23.36
CA ILE A 141 -2.38 -5.43 23.62
C ILE A 141 -3.03 -4.06 23.48
N LEU A 142 -4.09 -3.97 22.66
CA LEU A 142 -4.79 -2.72 22.37
C LEU A 142 -6.31 -2.88 22.52
N ASP A 143 -6.99 -1.80 22.94
CA ASP A 143 -8.45 -1.75 22.97
C ASP A 143 -8.96 -1.19 21.64
N TYR A 144 -9.56 -2.05 20.81
CA TYR A 144 -10.20 -1.66 19.58
C TYR A 144 -11.32 -2.64 19.23
N ASP A 145 -12.28 -2.15 18.44
CA ASP A 145 -13.34 -2.97 17.88
C ASP A 145 -12.72 -4.07 17.01
N VAL A 146 -12.99 -5.31 17.39
CA VAL A 146 -12.39 -6.47 16.76
C VAL A 146 -13.17 -6.83 15.52
N ASP A 147 -12.45 -6.95 14.41
CA ASP A 147 -12.91 -7.80 13.32
C ASP A 147 -12.75 -9.26 13.79
N PHE A 148 -13.87 -9.90 14.11
CA PHE A 148 -13.86 -11.28 14.59
C PHE A 148 -13.42 -12.27 13.50
N GLU A 149 -13.42 -11.88 12.22
CA GLU A 149 -12.85 -12.69 11.17
C GLU A 149 -11.32 -12.70 11.22
N VAL A 150 -10.69 -11.55 11.46
CA VAL A 150 -9.23 -11.38 11.47
C VAL A 150 -8.77 -10.78 12.80
N PRO A 151 -8.81 -11.58 13.88
CA PRO A 151 -8.65 -11.10 15.24
C PRO A 151 -7.29 -10.49 15.58
N ILE A 152 -6.18 -10.88 14.96
CA ILE A 152 -4.83 -10.38 15.30
C ILE A 152 -4.05 -9.93 14.06
N ILE A 153 -3.05 -9.08 14.29
CA ILE A 153 -2.09 -8.66 13.26
C ILE A 153 -0.71 -9.21 13.64
N LEU A 154 -0.10 -9.94 12.71
CA LEU A 154 1.27 -10.42 12.76
C LEU A 154 2.11 -9.47 11.90
N GLY A 155 2.93 -8.67 12.56
CA GLY A 155 3.78 -7.69 11.90
C GLY A 155 5.10 -8.28 11.42
N ARG A 156 5.98 -7.39 10.94
CA ARG A 156 7.33 -7.76 10.51
C ARG A 156 8.13 -8.59 11.53
N PRO A 157 8.07 -8.38 12.86
CA PRO A 157 8.83 -9.20 13.80
C PRO A 157 8.49 -10.68 13.70
N PHE A 158 7.20 -11.04 13.67
CA PHE A 158 6.78 -12.44 13.51
C PHE A 158 7.16 -13.02 12.16
N LEU A 159 6.90 -12.25 11.08
CA LEU A 159 7.21 -12.68 9.71
C LEU A 159 8.72 -12.86 9.50
N ALA A 160 9.54 -12.03 10.13
CA ALA A 160 10.99 -12.18 10.12
C ALA A 160 11.44 -13.43 10.88
N THR A 161 10.85 -13.73 12.05
CA THR A 161 11.13 -14.96 12.80
C THR A 161 10.80 -16.21 11.98
N GLY A 162 9.70 -16.19 11.24
CA GLY A 162 9.29 -17.27 10.34
C GLY A 162 10.03 -17.33 9.01
N CYS A 163 11.02 -16.46 8.77
CA CYS A 163 11.70 -16.31 7.47
C CYS A 163 10.69 -16.24 6.29
N THR A 164 9.56 -15.58 6.53
CA THR A 164 8.38 -15.69 5.67
C THR A 164 8.66 -15.23 4.25
N LEU A 165 8.31 -16.07 3.28
CA LEU A 165 8.39 -15.75 1.86
C LEU A 165 7.01 -15.40 1.32
N VAL A 166 6.89 -14.24 0.67
CA VAL A 166 5.66 -13.78 0.03
C VAL A 166 5.82 -13.87 -1.49
N ASP A 167 5.01 -14.73 -2.11
CA ASP A 167 4.90 -14.84 -3.57
C ASP A 167 3.72 -13.99 -4.05
N MET A 168 4.02 -12.77 -4.49
CA MET A 168 3.03 -11.81 -4.99
C MET A 168 2.42 -12.23 -6.33
N GLU A 169 3.09 -13.09 -7.10
CA GLU A 169 2.55 -13.62 -8.35
C GLU A 169 1.46 -14.66 -8.07
N LYS A 170 1.66 -15.50 -7.05
CA LYS A 170 0.70 -16.54 -6.66
C LYS A 170 -0.31 -16.09 -5.60
N GLY A 171 -0.10 -14.93 -4.97
CA GLY A 171 -0.88 -14.50 -3.82
C GLY A 171 -0.72 -15.46 -2.64
N GLN A 172 0.48 -16.00 -2.43
CA GLN A 172 0.75 -17.02 -1.42
C GLN A 172 1.86 -16.60 -0.46
N MET A 173 1.79 -17.13 0.75
CA MET A 173 2.79 -16.92 1.80
C MET A 173 3.30 -18.27 2.30
N LYS A 174 4.59 -18.36 2.62
CA LYS A 174 5.25 -19.58 3.13
C LYS A 174 6.09 -19.27 4.35
N PHE A 175 6.02 -20.16 5.33
CA PHE A 175 6.76 -20.15 6.59
C PHE A 175 7.75 -21.32 6.64
#